data_AF-D7B0P1-F1
#
_entry.id   AF-D7B0P1-F1
#
_cell.length_a   1.000
_cell.length_b   1.000
_cell.length_c   1.000
_cell.angle_alpha   90.00
_cell.angle_beta   90.00
_cell.angle_gamma   90.00
#
_symmetry.space_group_name_H-M   'P 1'
#
loop_
_entity.id
_entity.type
_entity.pdbx_description
1 polymer ?
#
loop_
_entity_poly.entity_id
_entity_poly.type
_entity_poly.pdbx_seq_one_letter_code
_entity_poly.pdbx_strand_id
1 'polypeptide(L)'
;MPRLALRAAAIAAAAVTAASLLSAPAQAASTTGALMVTQVRPNAAGSDTSSNVNGEYFLIRNVTTRTVNVGGYVPDITTNTYGRPLPSYNLPAGATAYVRTGRGTHRRDSNGYHQIYRGYDRHVLLNSSTSRNPDLRLKRPGSADNNSSTGTISSCNWGNAANGTTYRC
;
A
#
# COMPACT_ATOMS: atom_id res chain seq x y z
N MET A 1 -46.41 -55.02 35.02
CA MET A 1 -46.70 -53.86 34.15
C MET A 1 -45.82 -52.70 34.60
N PRO A 2 -45.16 -51.99 33.68
CA PRO A 2 -43.73 -51.63 33.77
C PRO A 2 -43.46 -50.34 34.57
N ARG A 3 -42.29 -50.25 35.22
CA ARG A 3 -41.71 -48.96 35.67
C ARG A 3 -40.49 -48.67 34.79
N LEU A 4 -40.69 -47.73 33.88
CA LEU A 4 -39.73 -47.30 32.88
C LEU A 4 -38.53 -46.56 33.50
N ALA A 5 -37.40 -46.73 32.83
CA ALA A 5 -36.06 -46.41 33.25
C ALA A 5 -35.70 -44.91 33.28
N LEU A 6 -34.70 -44.63 34.13
CA LEU A 6 -33.83 -43.45 34.16
C LEU A 6 -33.44 -42.97 32.75
N ARG A 7 -33.53 -41.67 32.48
CA ARG A 7 -32.73 -41.02 31.43
C ARG A 7 -32.15 -39.71 31.94
N ALA A 8 -30.82 -39.71 32.03
CA ALA A 8 -29.96 -38.61 32.41
C ALA A 8 -30.11 -37.43 31.43
N ALA A 9 -30.16 -36.22 31.97
CA ALA A 9 -30.06 -34.99 31.21
C ALA A 9 -28.60 -34.78 30.78
N ALA A 10 -28.33 -34.84 29.47
CA ALA A 10 -27.07 -34.41 28.90
C ALA A 10 -27.21 -32.95 28.43
N ILE A 11 -26.57 -32.03 29.15
CA ILE A 11 -26.43 -30.63 28.75
C ILE A 11 -25.39 -30.60 27.63
N ALA A 12 -25.82 -30.39 26.38
CA ALA A 12 -24.90 -30.19 25.27
C ALA A 12 -24.29 -28.78 25.38
N ALA A 13 -23.00 -28.70 25.70
CA ALA A 13 -22.24 -27.47 25.67
C ALA A 13 -22.00 -27.05 24.21
N ALA A 14 -22.56 -25.92 23.80
CA ALA A 14 -22.27 -25.31 22.51
C ALA A 14 -20.87 -24.69 22.53
N ALA A 15 -19.90 -25.35 21.88
CA ALA A 15 -18.58 -24.78 21.65
C ALA A 15 -18.68 -23.72 20.54
N VAL A 16 -18.75 -22.45 20.92
CA VAL A 16 -18.58 -21.32 19.99
C VAL A 16 -17.09 -21.21 19.68
N THR A 17 -16.67 -21.70 18.52
CA THR A 17 -15.34 -21.41 17.97
C THR A 17 -15.31 -19.96 17.51
N ALA A 18 -14.82 -19.07 18.36
CA ALA A 18 -14.48 -17.71 17.96
C ALA A 18 -13.32 -17.79 16.96
N ALA A 19 -13.61 -17.57 15.68
CA ALA A 19 -12.58 -17.39 14.66
C ALA A 19 -11.82 -16.10 14.97
N SER A 20 -10.62 -16.24 15.55
CA SER A 20 -9.67 -15.14 15.74
C SER A 20 -9.27 -14.61 14.36
N LEU A 21 -9.92 -13.55 13.89
CA LEU A 21 -9.41 -12.71 12.82
C LEU A 21 -8.10 -12.10 13.35
N LEU A 22 -6.98 -12.75 13.05
CA LEU A 22 -5.66 -12.20 13.28
C LEU A 22 -5.57 -10.91 12.47
N SER A 23 -5.88 -9.78 13.12
CA SER A 23 -5.50 -8.47 12.64
C SER A 23 -3.98 -8.49 12.60
N ALA A 24 -3.41 -8.60 11.40
CA ALA A 24 -1.97 -8.43 11.24
C ALA A 24 -1.57 -7.13 11.95
N PRO A 25 -0.47 -7.12 12.73
CA PRO A 25 -0.04 -5.90 13.39
C PRO A 25 0.11 -4.83 12.31
N ALA A 26 -0.62 -3.72 12.46
CA ALA A 26 -0.39 -2.55 11.65
C ALA A 26 1.02 -2.07 11.99
N GLN A 27 2.01 -2.49 11.19
CA GLN A 27 3.33 -1.91 11.24
C GLN A 27 3.13 -0.41 11.05
N ALA A 28 3.64 0.38 12.00
CA ALA A 28 3.43 1.82 11.95
C ALA A 28 4.31 2.39 10.83
N ALA A 29 3.69 3.14 9.92
CA ALA A 29 4.41 3.84 8.88
C ALA A 29 5.54 4.66 9.51
N SER A 30 6.75 4.46 9.01
CA SER A 30 7.93 5.16 9.48
C SER A 30 8.68 5.75 8.31
N THR A 31 9.40 6.82 8.61
CA THR A 31 10.36 7.40 7.68
C THR A 31 11.57 7.99 8.38
N THR A 32 12.72 7.93 7.73
CA THR A 32 13.94 8.66 8.10
C THR A 32 14.10 9.96 7.32
N GLY A 33 13.13 10.31 6.47
CA GLY A 33 13.17 11.47 5.58
C GLY A 33 11.89 12.30 5.65
N ALA A 34 11.71 13.17 4.64
CA ALA A 34 10.59 14.11 4.60
C ALA A 34 9.25 13.48 4.14
N LEU A 35 9.31 12.33 3.46
CA LEU A 35 8.16 11.67 2.84
C LEU A 35 8.00 10.26 3.39
N MET A 36 6.76 9.92 3.78
CA MET A 36 6.40 8.62 4.31
C MET A 36 5.37 7.94 3.42
N VAL A 37 5.59 6.68 3.07
CA VAL A 37 4.54 5.87 2.42
C VAL A 37 3.57 5.44 3.51
N THR A 38 2.28 5.75 3.34
CA THR A 38 1.26 5.49 4.37
C THR A 38 0.27 4.40 3.97
N GLN A 39 -0.02 4.29 2.69
CA GLN A 39 -0.97 3.31 2.16
C GLN A 39 -0.59 2.91 0.74
N VAL A 40 -1.08 1.75 0.32
CA VAL A 40 -0.87 1.25 -1.04
C VAL A 40 -2.09 0.46 -1.50
N ARG A 41 -2.51 0.67 -2.76
CA ARG A 41 -3.44 -0.20 -3.47
C ARG A 41 -2.69 -0.79 -4.66
N PRO A 42 -2.10 -1.98 -4.49
CA PRO A 42 -1.23 -2.57 -5.50
C PRO A 42 -1.99 -3.36 -6.56
N ASN A 43 -3.21 -3.82 -6.28
CA ASN A 43 -4.09 -4.47 -7.23
C ASN A 43 -5.28 -3.56 -7.53
N ALA A 44 -5.45 -3.17 -8.80
CA ALA A 44 -6.57 -2.36 -9.22
C ALA A 44 -7.90 -3.11 -9.00
N ALA A 45 -9.01 -2.36 -8.96
CA ALA A 45 -10.32 -2.99 -8.92
C ALA A 45 -10.68 -3.56 -10.30
N GLY A 46 -11.23 -4.78 -10.33
CA GLY A 46 -11.57 -5.50 -11.56
C GLY A 46 -10.37 -6.18 -12.21
N SER A 47 -10.54 -6.64 -13.45
CA SER A 47 -9.44 -7.18 -14.27
C SER A 47 -8.52 -6.07 -14.76
N ASP A 48 -7.23 -6.36 -14.87
CA ASP A 48 -6.23 -5.40 -15.34
C ASP A 48 -6.48 -5.02 -16.81
N THR A 49 -6.56 -3.72 -17.06
CA THR A 49 -6.79 -3.11 -18.37
C THR A 49 -6.03 -1.79 -18.45
N SER A 50 -5.82 -1.26 -19.65
CA SER A 50 -5.19 0.06 -19.81
C SER A 50 -6.00 1.20 -19.15
N SER A 51 -7.31 1.02 -18.94
CA SER A 51 -8.18 2.05 -18.36
C SER A 51 -8.13 2.12 -16.83
N ASN A 52 -7.71 1.05 -16.14
CA ASN A 52 -7.64 0.99 -14.67
C ASN A 52 -6.21 0.99 -14.11
N VAL A 53 -5.20 1.36 -14.91
CA VAL A 53 -3.81 1.52 -14.44
C VAL A 53 -3.69 2.53 -13.28
N ASN A 54 -4.46 3.62 -13.31
CA ASN A 54 -4.56 4.58 -12.20
C ASN A 54 -5.33 4.05 -10.98
N GLY A 55 -5.86 2.83 -11.09
CA GLY A 55 -6.36 2.02 -10.01
C GLY A 55 -5.24 1.58 -9.07
N GLU A 56 -4.02 1.42 -9.57
CA GLU A 56 -2.83 1.22 -8.74
C GLU A 56 -2.27 2.54 -8.25
N TYR A 57 -2.05 2.62 -6.94
CA TYR A 57 -1.43 3.80 -6.32
C TYR A 57 -0.78 3.46 -5.00
N PHE A 58 0.03 4.39 -4.52
CA PHE A 58 0.40 4.49 -3.11
C PHE A 58 0.26 5.94 -2.63
N LEU A 59 0.11 6.11 -1.33
CA LEU A 59 0.01 7.43 -0.72
C LEU A 59 1.34 7.78 -0.08
N ILE A 60 1.80 9.00 -0.37
CA ILE A 60 2.93 9.62 0.33
C ILE A 60 2.43 10.78 1.17
N ARG A 61 2.91 10.88 2.41
CA ARG A 61 2.67 12.02 3.29
C ARG A 61 3.95 12.82 3.46
N ASN A 62 3.87 14.12 3.30
CA ASN A 62 4.89 15.03 3.79
C ASN A 62 4.76 15.14 5.31
N VAL A 63 5.72 14.56 6.04
CA VAL A 63 5.70 14.54 7.52
C VAL A 63 6.37 15.77 8.13
N THR A 64 6.84 16.69 7.30
CA THR A 64 7.50 17.92 7.74
C THR A 64 6.53 19.09 7.89
N THR A 65 7.00 20.17 8.50
CA THR A 65 6.29 21.44 8.66
C THR A 65 6.47 22.41 7.49
N ARG A 66 7.13 21.99 6.40
CA ARG A 66 7.40 22.83 5.22
C ARG A 66 6.99 22.11 3.93
N THR A 67 6.81 22.86 2.86
CA THR A 67 6.57 22.28 1.52
C THR A 67 7.79 21.49 1.06
N VAL A 68 7.55 20.30 0.50
CA VAL A 68 8.58 19.41 -0.05
C VAL A 68 8.33 19.22 -1.54
N ASN A 69 9.36 19.44 -2.35
CA ASN A 69 9.31 18.98 -3.74
C ASN A 69 9.58 17.48 -3.79
N VAL A 70 8.64 16.71 -4.33
CA VAL A 70 8.74 15.24 -4.40
C VAL A 70 9.56 14.75 -5.60
N GLY A 71 10.06 15.67 -6.43
CA GLY A 71 10.82 15.34 -7.63
C GLY A 71 12.09 14.55 -7.29
N GLY A 72 12.35 13.53 -8.09
CA GLY A 72 13.57 12.72 -7.98
C GLY A 72 13.52 11.62 -6.92
N TYR A 73 12.55 11.62 -5.99
CA TYR A 73 12.34 10.46 -5.10
C TYR A 73 12.02 9.22 -5.92
N VAL A 74 12.52 8.06 -5.51
CA VAL A 74 12.42 6.83 -6.32
C VAL A 74 11.52 5.81 -5.65
N PRO A 75 10.36 5.47 -6.24
CA PRO A 75 9.58 4.31 -5.87
C PRO A 75 10.24 3.06 -6.47
N ASP A 76 10.93 2.30 -5.62
CA ASP A 76 11.58 1.03 -5.94
C ASP A 76 10.64 -0.11 -5.55
N ILE A 77 10.20 -0.89 -6.54
CA ILE A 77 9.30 -2.02 -6.39
C ILE A 77 10.17 -3.26 -6.43
N THR A 78 10.29 -3.97 -5.31
CA THR A 78 11.52 -4.74 -5.02
C THR A 78 11.75 -5.98 -5.88
N THR A 79 10.80 -6.35 -6.71
CA THR A 79 10.88 -7.46 -7.67
C THR A 79 11.27 -7.00 -9.07
N ASN A 80 11.11 -5.72 -9.40
CA ASN A 80 11.32 -5.22 -10.75
C ASN A 80 11.65 -3.72 -10.75
N THR A 81 12.68 -3.35 -11.50
CA THR A 81 13.12 -1.96 -11.64
C THR A 81 12.31 -1.29 -12.75
N TYR A 82 11.44 -0.36 -12.39
CA TYR A 82 10.59 0.35 -13.36
C TYR A 82 11.16 1.71 -13.78
N GLY A 83 12.20 2.18 -13.10
CA GLY A 83 13.17 3.14 -13.59
C GLY A 83 12.71 4.60 -13.62
N ARG A 84 11.57 4.95 -13.02
CA ARG A 84 11.09 6.35 -12.97
C ARG A 84 11.06 6.91 -11.56
N PRO A 85 11.93 7.88 -11.26
CA PRO A 85 11.73 8.80 -10.16
C PRO A 85 10.40 9.55 -10.29
N LEU A 86 9.90 10.04 -9.16
CA LEU A 86 8.72 10.89 -9.13
C LEU A 86 8.98 12.21 -9.89
N PRO A 87 7.96 12.74 -10.57
CA PRO A 87 8.04 14.05 -11.21
C PRO A 87 8.10 15.16 -10.15
N SER A 88 8.53 16.36 -10.57
CA SER A 88 8.48 17.54 -9.72
C SER A 88 7.03 17.88 -9.35
N TYR A 89 6.76 17.96 -8.05
CA TYR A 89 5.50 18.41 -7.50
C TYR A 89 5.71 18.91 -6.06
N ASN A 90 5.20 20.09 -5.75
CA ASN A 90 5.32 20.69 -4.42
C ASN A 90 4.19 20.20 -3.51
N LEU A 91 4.50 19.31 -2.58
CA LEU A 91 3.57 18.78 -1.59
C LEU A 91 3.62 19.64 -0.32
N PRO A 92 2.52 20.32 0.07
CA PRO A 92 2.50 21.16 1.27
C PRO A 92 2.84 20.39 2.55
N ALA A 93 3.18 21.13 3.61
CA ALA A 93 3.40 20.58 4.94
C ALA A 93 2.22 19.73 5.40
N GLY A 94 2.49 18.54 5.95
CA GLY A 94 1.46 17.63 6.47
C GLY A 94 0.56 16.96 5.42
N ALA A 95 0.60 17.38 4.15
CA ALA A 95 -0.29 16.92 3.11
C ALA A 95 0.04 15.51 2.61
N THR A 96 -0.98 14.84 2.07
CA THR A 96 -0.88 13.50 1.47
C THR A 96 -1.20 13.57 -0.01
N ALA A 97 -0.42 12.86 -0.82
CA ALA A 97 -0.64 12.71 -2.25
C ALA A 97 -0.84 11.26 -2.66
N TYR A 98 -1.78 11.05 -3.56
CA TYR A 98 -1.89 9.84 -4.35
C TYR A 98 -0.80 9.86 -5.42
N VAL A 99 0.10 8.89 -5.36
CA VAL A 99 1.03 8.58 -6.44
C VAL A 99 0.42 7.46 -7.26
N ARG A 100 -0.18 7.82 -8.40
CA ARG A 100 -0.83 6.90 -9.32
C ARG A 100 0.18 6.32 -10.29
N THR A 101 0.02 5.03 -10.60
CA THR A 101 0.88 4.33 -11.56
C THR A 101 0.78 4.96 -12.96
N GLY A 102 -0.44 5.29 -13.39
CA GLY A 102 -0.70 5.65 -14.78
C GLY A 102 -0.31 7.08 -15.17
N ARG A 103 -0.83 7.50 -16.33
CA ARG A 103 -0.77 8.88 -16.84
C ARG A 103 -1.85 9.78 -16.23
N GLY A 104 -1.57 11.08 -16.18
CA GLY A 104 -2.50 12.13 -15.77
C GLY A 104 -1.80 13.45 -15.46
N THR A 105 -2.55 14.41 -14.92
CA THR A 105 -2.05 15.76 -14.60
C THR A 105 -1.71 15.87 -13.12
N HIS A 106 -0.47 16.26 -12.80
CA HIS A 106 -0.09 16.50 -11.41
C HIS A 106 -0.77 17.75 -10.88
N ARG A 107 -1.68 17.60 -9.92
CA ARG A 107 -2.46 18.72 -9.38
C ARG A 107 -3.12 18.35 -8.06
N ARG A 108 -3.57 19.37 -7.34
CA ARG A 108 -4.63 19.17 -6.36
C ARG A 108 -5.95 19.12 -7.12
N ASP A 109 -6.70 18.05 -6.99
CA ASP A 109 -8.00 17.90 -7.66
C ASP A 109 -9.11 18.67 -6.94
N SER A 110 -10.32 18.64 -7.51
CA SER A 110 -11.51 19.31 -6.96
C SER A 110 -11.95 18.76 -5.61
N ASN A 111 -11.60 17.51 -5.30
CA ASN A 111 -11.87 16.89 -4.01
C ASN A 111 -10.78 17.23 -2.97
N GLY A 112 -9.78 18.02 -3.37
CA GLY A 112 -8.70 18.47 -2.52
C GLY A 112 -7.56 17.47 -2.37
N TYR A 113 -7.56 16.37 -3.11
CA TYR A 113 -6.49 15.39 -3.09
C TYR A 113 -5.34 15.80 -4.00
N HIS A 114 -4.11 15.66 -3.52
CA HIS A 114 -2.93 15.84 -4.34
C HIS A 114 -2.73 14.59 -5.20
N GLN A 115 -2.61 14.77 -6.50
CA GLN A 115 -2.46 13.71 -7.50
C GLN A 115 -1.09 13.86 -8.15
N ILE A 116 -0.30 12.80 -8.12
CA ILE A 116 0.99 12.65 -8.79
C ILE A 116 0.87 11.42 -9.67
N TYR A 117 1.38 11.49 -10.91
CA TYR A 117 1.24 10.42 -11.89
C TYR A 117 2.62 9.97 -12.33
N ARG A 118 2.87 8.67 -12.39
CA ARG A 118 4.18 8.12 -12.78
C ARG A 118 4.32 7.91 -14.30
N GLY A 119 3.21 7.97 -15.03
CA GLY A 119 3.19 7.97 -16.49
C GLY A 119 3.33 6.61 -17.15
N TYR A 120 3.10 5.51 -16.43
CA TYR A 120 3.05 4.18 -17.05
C TYR A 120 1.74 3.96 -17.80
N ASP A 121 1.79 3.11 -18.81
CA ASP A 121 0.60 2.64 -19.55
C ASP A 121 0.22 1.20 -19.15
N ARG A 122 0.80 0.70 -18.06
CA ARG A 122 0.58 -0.64 -17.50
C ARG A 122 0.64 -0.62 -15.98
N HIS A 123 0.07 -1.66 -15.39
CA HIS A 123 0.22 -2.06 -14.00
C HIS A 123 1.70 -2.33 -13.66
N VAL A 124 2.15 -1.88 -12.49
CA VAL A 124 3.55 -2.02 -12.05
C VAL A 124 3.69 -2.44 -10.60
N LEU A 125 2.66 -2.19 -9.77
CA LEU A 125 2.65 -2.67 -8.39
C LEU A 125 2.40 -4.19 -8.38
N LEU A 126 2.82 -4.83 -7.29
CA LEU A 126 2.83 -6.28 -7.20
C LEU A 126 1.53 -6.81 -6.62
N ASN A 127 0.85 -7.68 -7.35
CA ASN A 127 -0.36 -8.34 -6.86
C ASN A 127 -0.08 -9.49 -5.88
N SER A 128 1.10 -10.12 -5.97
CA SER A 128 1.43 -11.30 -5.17
C SER A 128 2.67 -11.06 -4.33
N SER A 129 2.65 -11.59 -3.11
CA SER A 129 3.78 -11.57 -2.19
C SER A 129 4.97 -12.25 -2.85
N THR A 130 6.15 -11.66 -2.71
CA THR A 130 7.40 -12.29 -3.18
C THR A 130 8.33 -12.56 -2.01
N SER A 131 9.38 -13.34 -2.23
CA SER A 131 10.44 -13.52 -1.23
C SER A 131 11.22 -12.22 -0.93
N ARG A 132 10.98 -11.12 -1.66
CA ARG A 132 11.64 -9.84 -1.44
C ARG A 132 10.75 -8.93 -0.60
N ASN A 133 11.30 -8.47 0.53
CA ASN A 133 10.64 -7.60 1.49
C ASN A 133 11.53 -6.36 1.77
N PRO A 134 10.97 -5.14 1.95
CA PRO A 134 9.57 -4.75 1.71
C PRO A 134 9.15 -4.87 0.25
N ASP A 135 7.87 -4.71 -0.07
CA ASP A 135 7.34 -4.82 -1.44
C ASP A 135 7.56 -3.49 -2.21
N LEU A 136 7.46 -2.36 -1.52
CA LEU A 136 7.74 -1.01 -2.01
C LEU A 136 8.74 -0.30 -1.09
N ARG A 137 9.67 0.42 -1.69
CA ARG A 137 10.56 1.37 -1.02
C ARG A 137 10.42 2.73 -1.66
N LEU A 138 10.28 3.77 -0.85
CA LEU A 138 10.52 5.14 -1.29
C LEU A 138 11.96 5.51 -0.93
N LYS A 139 12.74 5.87 -1.93
CA LYS A 139 14.14 6.29 -1.76
C LYS A 139 14.31 7.79 -1.98
N ARG A 140 15.32 8.35 -1.33
CA ARG A 140 15.72 9.76 -1.51
C ARG A 140 16.17 10.04 -2.96
N PRO A 141 16.08 11.31 -3.41
CA PRO A 141 16.60 11.72 -4.71
C PRO A 141 18.05 11.28 -4.96
N GLY A 142 18.34 10.88 -6.20
CA GLY A 142 19.66 10.38 -6.62
C GLY A 142 19.92 8.91 -6.29
N SER A 143 19.02 8.22 -5.59
CA SER A 143 19.14 6.78 -5.37
C SER A 143 18.85 5.99 -6.64
N ALA A 144 19.50 4.85 -6.82
CA ALA A 144 19.22 3.96 -7.92
C ALA A 144 17.93 3.14 -7.69
N ASP A 145 17.17 2.92 -8.77
CA ASP A 145 16.12 1.90 -8.82
C ASP A 145 16.77 0.55 -9.19
N ASN A 146 17.28 -0.15 -8.18
CA ASN A 146 18.10 -1.35 -8.36
C ASN A 146 17.77 -2.45 -7.34
N ASN A 147 16.58 -2.41 -6.72
CA ASN A 147 16.14 -3.31 -5.66
C ASN A 147 17.01 -3.35 -4.38
N SER A 148 18.07 -2.53 -4.28
CA SER A 148 18.88 -2.38 -3.07
C SER A 148 18.14 -1.53 -2.03
N SER A 149 18.32 -1.81 -0.74
CA SER A 149 17.79 -0.97 0.34
C SER A 149 18.50 0.39 0.46
N THR A 150 19.65 0.59 -0.19
CA THR A 150 20.40 1.85 -0.14
C THR A 150 19.55 3.05 -0.52
N GLY A 151 19.54 4.08 0.33
CA GLY A 151 18.80 5.33 0.11
C GLY A 151 17.30 5.25 0.44
N THR A 152 16.80 4.11 0.90
CA THR A 152 15.41 3.96 1.37
C THR A 152 15.16 4.88 2.55
N ILE A 153 14.05 5.63 2.48
CA ILE A 153 13.58 6.48 3.56
C ILE A 153 12.25 6.04 4.13
N SER A 154 11.48 5.23 3.41
CA SER A 154 10.20 4.68 3.86
C SER A 154 9.89 3.43 3.04
N SER A 155 9.10 2.52 3.60
CA SER A 155 8.80 1.23 2.99
C SER A 155 7.39 0.79 3.30
N CYS A 156 6.84 -0.06 2.45
CA CYS A 156 5.55 -0.68 2.65
C CYS A 156 5.57 -2.15 2.25
N ASN A 157 4.87 -2.99 3.01
CA ASN A 157 4.64 -4.39 2.70
C ASN A 157 3.13 -4.66 2.78
N TRP A 158 2.61 -5.45 1.85
CA TRP A 158 1.21 -5.84 1.79
C TRP A 158 1.01 -7.34 1.53
N GLY A 159 2.06 -8.06 1.12
CA GLY A 159 1.97 -9.47 0.80
C GLY A 159 1.05 -9.75 -0.40
N ASN A 160 0.08 -10.65 -0.24
CA ASN A 160 -0.84 -10.98 -1.33
C ASN A 160 -1.97 -9.94 -1.42
N ALA A 161 -2.03 -9.25 -2.55
CA ALA A 161 -2.98 -8.18 -2.79
C ALA A 161 -4.34 -8.71 -3.28
N ALA A 162 -5.37 -8.50 -2.47
CA ALA A 162 -6.76 -8.69 -2.84
C ALA A 162 -7.21 -7.59 -3.81
N ASN A 163 -8.16 -7.95 -4.68
CA ASN A 163 -8.71 -7.06 -5.69
C ASN A 163 -9.23 -5.75 -5.06
N GLY A 164 -8.78 -4.61 -5.57
CA GLY A 164 -9.23 -3.28 -5.15
C GLY A 164 -8.93 -2.88 -3.70
N THR A 165 -8.14 -3.67 -2.96
CA THR A 165 -7.91 -3.46 -1.52
C THR A 165 -6.76 -2.50 -1.26
N THR A 166 -6.97 -1.55 -0.35
CA THR A 166 -5.92 -0.63 0.12
C THR A 166 -5.34 -1.13 1.43
N TYR A 167 -4.02 -1.27 1.47
CA TYR A 167 -3.24 -1.72 2.61
C TYR A 167 -2.63 -0.53 3.34
N ARG A 168 -2.51 -0.65 4.65
CA ARG A 168 -1.78 0.32 5.47
C ARG A 168 -0.31 -0.07 5.52
N CYS A 169 0.50 0.95 5.41
CA CYS A 169 1.88 0.96 5.83
C CYS A 169 1.91 1.70 7.17
#